data_AF-A0A1A7YLI3-F1
#
_entry.id   AF-A0A1A7YLI3-F1
#
_cell.length_a   1.000
_cell.length_b   1.000
_cell.length_c   1.000
_cell.angle_alpha   90.00
_cell.angle_beta   90.00
_cell.angle_gamma   90.00
#
_symmetry.space_group_name_H-M   'P 1'
#
loop_
_entity.id
_entity.type
_entity.pdbx_description
1 polymer ?
#
loop_
_entity_poly.entity_id
_entity_poly.type
_entity_poly.pdbx_seq_one_letter_code
_entity_poly.pdbx_strand_id
1 'polypeptide(L)'
;MENPTNKLRYILRDARFFLIKSNNHENVSLAKAKGVWSTLPVNEKKLNAAFRSARSVILVFSVRESGKFQGFARLASESHHGGSPIHWVLPAGMNAKMLGGVFKINWLCRRELPFIKTAHLSNPWNEFKPVKIGRDGQEIQPAVGAQLCALFPLDESVDVHLVARRIRHKRRTPSEPRPRGRPPLREPGRILVLREF
;
A
#
# COMPACT_ATOMS: atom_id res chain seq x y z
N MET A 1 -19.64 -5.34 19.36
CA MET A 1 -19.06 -4.31 18.49
C MET A 1 -17.57 -4.59 18.35
N GLU A 2 -17.04 -4.76 17.13
CA GLU A 2 -15.61 -5.06 16.93
C GLU A 2 -14.75 -3.80 17.12
N ASN A 3 -13.69 -3.88 17.93
CA ASN A 3 -12.81 -2.74 18.23
C ASN A 3 -11.97 -2.35 16.99
N PRO A 4 -12.02 -1.09 16.50
CA PRO A 4 -11.26 -0.62 15.34
C PRO A 4 -9.75 -0.86 15.46
N THR A 5 -9.22 -0.87 16.69
CA THR A 5 -7.82 -1.19 17.00
C THR A 5 -7.44 -2.61 16.59
N ASN A 6 -8.35 -3.59 16.74
CA ASN A 6 -8.10 -4.97 16.33
C ASN A 6 -8.05 -5.12 14.81
N LYS A 7 -8.88 -4.37 14.07
CA LYS A 7 -8.83 -4.36 12.60
C LYS A 7 -7.56 -3.68 12.10
N LEU A 8 -7.15 -2.57 12.73
CA LEU A 8 -5.88 -1.93 12.39
C LEU A 8 -4.71 -2.89 12.60
N ARG A 9 -4.63 -3.55 13.77
CA ARG A 9 -3.63 -4.61 14.02
C ARG A 9 -3.66 -5.72 12.97
N TYR A 10 -4.85 -6.15 12.54
CA TYR A 10 -4.98 -7.14 11.46
C TYR A 10 -4.41 -6.64 10.12
N ILE A 11 -4.67 -5.38 9.76
CA ILE A 11 -4.19 -4.76 8.51
C ILE A 11 -2.67 -4.60 8.51
N LEU A 12 -2.10 -4.21 9.65
CA LEU A 12 -0.67 -3.96 9.85
C LEU A 12 0.16 -5.23 10.08
N ARG A 13 -0.47 -6.38 10.31
CA ARG A 13 0.22 -7.66 10.44
C ARG A 13 0.93 -8.04 9.13
N ASP A 14 2.22 -8.38 9.25
CA ASP A 14 3.11 -8.73 8.14
C ASP A 14 3.16 -7.64 7.04
N ALA A 15 3.05 -6.37 7.46
CA ALA A 15 3.08 -5.23 6.57
C ALA A 15 4.52 -4.71 6.38
N ARG A 16 4.77 -4.15 5.20
CA ARG A 16 5.97 -3.33 4.92
C ARG A 16 5.61 -1.85 5.03
N PHE A 17 6.54 -1.05 5.53
CA PHE A 17 6.29 0.36 5.85
C PHE A 17 7.30 1.24 5.13
N PHE A 18 6.82 2.31 4.50
CA PHE A 18 7.65 3.27 3.78
C PHE A 18 7.32 4.69 4.24
N LEU A 19 8.36 5.46 4.53
CA LEU A 19 8.26 6.89 4.77
C LEU A 19 8.11 7.62 3.44
N ILE A 20 7.07 8.43 3.31
CA ILE A 20 6.81 9.27 2.14
C ILE A 20 7.03 10.73 2.54
N LYS A 21 7.92 11.41 1.82
CA LYS A 21 8.27 12.81 2.05
C LYS A 21 7.68 13.69 0.96
N SER A 22 6.62 14.43 1.29
CA SER A 22 6.07 15.45 0.40
C SER A 22 6.80 16.79 0.59
N ASN A 23 6.93 17.56 -0.48
CA ASN A 23 7.46 18.93 -0.43
C ASN A 23 6.43 19.95 0.04
N ASN A 24 5.14 19.68 -0.18
CA ASN A 24 4.06 20.61 0.13
C ASN A 24 2.86 19.89 0.77
N HIS A 25 2.03 20.69 1.43
CA HIS A 25 0.78 20.24 2.05
C HIS A 25 -0.32 19.97 1.01
N GLU A 26 -0.26 20.66 -0.13
CA GLU A 26 -1.24 20.56 -1.22
C GLU A 26 -1.30 19.15 -1.81
N ASN A 27 -0.15 18.53 -2.11
CA ASN A 27 -0.12 17.16 -2.62
C ASN A 27 -0.66 16.15 -1.61
N VAL A 28 -0.37 16.33 -0.32
CA VAL A 28 -0.93 15.45 0.73
C VAL A 28 -2.45 15.64 0.84
N SER A 29 -2.93 16.87 0.72
CA SER A 29 -4.37 17.17 0.74
C SER A 29 -5.08 16.58 -0.48
N LEU A 30 -4.48 16.68 -1.66
CA LEU A 30 -4.98 16.06 -2.89
C LEU A 30 -5.00 14.53 -2.78
N ALA A 31 -3.96 13.93 -2.20
CA ALA A 31 -3.88 12.50 -1.93
C ALA A 31 -4.95 12.02 -0.95
N LYS A 32 -5.25 12.82 0.09
CA LYS A 32 -6.36 12.59 1.04
C LYS A 32 -7.72 12.64 0.37
N ALA A 33 -7.94 13.60 -0.51
CA ALA A 33 -9.21 13.79 -1.21
C ALA A 33 -9.45 12.71 -2.28
N LYS A 34 -8.44 12.42 -3.11
CA LYS A 34 -8.58 11.52 -4.27
C LYS A 34 -8.23 10.06 -3.98
N GLY A 35 -7.57 9.77 -2.85
CA GLY A 35 -7.13 8.40 -2.52
C GLY A 35 -6.07 7.87 -3.49
N VAL A 36 -5.17 8.75 -3.93
CA VAL A 36 -4.09 8.40 -4.88
C VAL A 36 -2.75 8.99 -4.45
N TRP A 37 -1.67 8.37 -4.92
CA TRP A 37 -0.32 8.90 -4.76
C TRP A 37 0.54 8.60 -5.98
N SER A 38 1.45 9.51 -6.32
CA SER A 38 2.49 9.31 -7.32
C SER A 38 3.85 9.62 -6.69
N THR A 39 4.87 8.90 -7.14
CA THR A 39 6.24 9.07 -6.63
C THR A 39 7.23 8.90 -7.78
N LEU A 40 8.50 9.20 -7.55
CA LEU A 40 9.56 8.99 -8.54
C LEU A 40 9.70 7.51 -8.93
N PRO A 41 10.13 7.18 -10.17
CA PRO A 41 10.22 5.82 -10.69
C PRO A 41 11.03 4.85 -9.82
N VAL A 42 12.07 5.33 -9.13
CA VAL A 42 12.87 4.50 -8.21
C VAL A 42 12.02 3.98 -7.05
N ASN A 43 11.20 4.86 -6.46
CA ASN A 43 10.30 4.48 -5.38
C ASN A 43 9.10 3.70 -5.90
N GLU A 44 8.61 4.02 -7.11
CA GLU A 44 7.55 3.24 -7.76
C GLU A 44 7.93 1.75 -7.89
N LYS A 45 9.12 1.46 -8.42
CA LYS A 45 9.62 0.08 -8.55
C LYS A 45 9.67 -0.65 -7.21
N LYS A 46 10.17 0.02 -6.16
CA LYS A 46 10.24 -0.53 -4.79
C LYS A 46 8.84 -0.81 -4.22
N LEU A 47 7.92 0.13 -4.36
CA LEU A 47 6.55 0.00 -3.85
C LEU A 47 5.76 -1.09 -4.59
N ASN A 48 5.92 -1.22 -5.91
CA ASN A 48 5.32 -2.31 -6.68
C ASN A 48 5.87 -3.67 -6.25
N ALA A 49 7.19 -3.80 -6.09
CA ALA A 49 7.80 -5.04 -5.60
C ALA A 49 7.28 -5.41 -4.20
N ALA A 50 7.19 -4.42 -3.30
CA ALA A 50 6.62 -4.61 -1.97
C ALA A 50 5.13 -5.00 -2.00
N PHE A 51 4.35 -4.44 -2.92
CA PHE A 51 2.92 -4.74 -3.04
C PHE A 51 2.63 -6.18 -3.50
N ARG A 52 3.55 -6.75 -4.29
CA ARG A 52 3.50 -8.17 -4.70
C ARG A 52 3.95 -9.10 -3.60
N SER A 53 4.98 -8.72 -2.85
CA SER A 53 5.61 -9.61 -1.86
C SER A 53 4.96 -9.55 -0.47
N ALA A 54 4.28 -8.46 -0.12
CA ALA A 54 3.71 -8.24 1.20
C ALA A 54 2.18 -8.21 1.18
N ARG A 55 1.59 -8.62 2.30
CA ARG A 55 0.13 -8.60 2.49
C ARG A 55 -0.44 -7.17 2.49
N SER A 56 0.31 -6.26 3.09
CA SER A 56 0.00 -4.83 3.16
C SER A 56 1.29 -4.03 2.96
N VAL A 57 1.19 -2.95 2.22
CA VAL A 57 2.23 -1.93 2.11
C VAL A 57 1.65 -0.64 2.64
N ILE A 58 2.28 -0.06 3.65
CA ILE A 58 1.84 1.12 4.37
C ILE A 58 2.77 2.28 4.03
N LEU A 59 2.16 3.38 3.63
CA LEU A 59 2.82 4.65 3.35
C LEU A 59 2.54 5.59 4.52
N VAL A 60 3.59 6.07 5.17
CA VAL A 60 3.50 7.05 6.26
C VAL A 60 3.92 8.41 5.71
N PHE A 61 3.00 9.37 5.70
CA PHE A 61 3.21 10.65 5.04
C PHE A 61 3.79 11.69 6.00
N SER A 62 4.83 12.39 5.55
CA SER A 62 5.40 13.54 6.25
C SER A 62 5.80 14.65 5.27
N VAL A 63 5.17 15.81 5.36
CA VAL A 63 5.56 17.03 4.65
C VAL A 63 6.89 17.52 5.25
N ARG A 64 7.84 17.87 4.40
CA ARG A 64 9.12 18.47 4.81
C ARG A 64 8.87 19.72 5.66
N GLU A 65 9.69 19.91 6.69
CA GLU A 65 9.63 21.06 7.61
C GLU A 65 8.33 21.22 8.43
N SER A 66 7.35 20.32 8.29
CA SER A 66 6.09 20.40 9.03
C SER A 66 6.16 20.02 10.51
N GLY A 67 7.26 19.39 10.96
CA GLY A 67 7.42 18.90 12.34
C GLY A 67 6.48 17.74 12.73
N LYS A 68 5.76 17.15 11.77
CA LYS A 68 4.73 16.12 12.03
C LYS A 68 4.56 15.15 10.85
N PHE A 69 3.90 14.03 11.15
CA PHE A 69 3.33 13.14 10.14
C PHE A 69 1.90 13.59 9.84
N GLN A 70 1.47 13.52 8.58
CA GLN A 70 0.12 13.93 8.16
C GLN A 70 -0.88 12.78 8.09
N GLY A 71 -0.45 11.56 8.40
CA GLY A 71 -1.28 10.37 8.37
C GLY A 71 -0.58 9.20 7.69
N PHE A 72 -1.30 8.10 7.54
CA PHE A 72 -0.81 6.93 6.85
C PHE A 72 -1.93 6.21 6.07
N ALA A 73 -1.52 5.56 4.99
CA ALA A 73 -2.41 4.87 4.07
C ALA A 73 -1.83 3.53 3.63
N ARG A 74 -2.69 2.63 3.19
CA ARG A 74 -2.30 1.35 2.59
C ARG A 74 -2.37 1.44 1.07
N LEU A 75 -1.39 0.89 0.36
CA LEU A 75 -1.51 0.66 -1.09
C LEU A 75 -2.71 -0.24 -1.41
N ALA A 76 -3.55 0.19 -2.35
CA ALA A 76 -4.72 -0.55 -2.82
C ALA A 76 -4.47 -1.24 -4.17
N SER A 77 -3.55 -0.71 -4.97
CA SER A 77 -3.12 -1.23 -6.27
C SER A 77 -1.61 -1.06 -6.46
N GLU A 78 -1.09 -1.70 -7.50
CA GLU A 78 0.17 -1.29 -8.12
C GLU A 78 0.01 0.09 -8.79
N SER A 79 1.12 0.66 -9.24
CA SER A 79 1.06 1.87 -10.06
C SER A 79 0.43 1.57 -11.42
N HIS A 80 -0.39 2.50 -11.89
CA HIS A 80 -0.97 2.44 -13.23
C HIS A 80 -0.54 3.67 -14.04
N HIS A 81 -0.14 3.41 -15.29
CA HIS A 81 0.21 4.42 -16.28
C HIS A 81 -0.99 4.64 -17.22
N GLY A 82 -1.17 5.86 -17.72
CA GLY A 82 -2.24 6.17 -18.69
C GLY A 82 -3.64 6.38 -18.10
N GLY A 83 -3.78 6.49 -16.78
CA GLY A 83 -5.03 6.94 -16.14
C GLY A 83 -5.24 8.45 -16.27
N SER A 84 -6.36 8.95 -15.71
CA SER A 84 -6.63 10.38 -15.65
C SER A 84 -5.48 11.13 -14.96
N PRO A 85 -4.97 12.21 -15.56
CA PRO A 85 -3.83 12.94 -15.00
C PRO A 85 -4.21 13.55 -13.65
N ILE A 86 -3.28 13.43 -12.69
CA ILE A 86 -3.40 14.12 -11.40
C ILE A 86 -2.53 15.36 -11.47
N HIS A 87 -3.15 16.53 -11.28
CA HIS A 87 -2.46 17.82 -11.24
C HIS A 87 -1.75 18.00 -9.89
N TRP A 88 -0.62 17.31 -9.71
CA TRP A 88 0.26 17.50 -8.57
C TRP A 88 0.93 18.87 -8.64
N VAL A 89 1.14 19.49 -7.47
CA VAL A 89 1.95 20.70 -7.34
C VAL A 89 3.41 20.28 -7.24
N LEU A 90 4.15 20.46 -8.33
CA LEU A 90 5.52 20.01 -8.48
C LEU A 90 6.51 21.15 -8.18
N PRO A 91 7.68 20.86 -7.60
CA PRO A 91 8.75 21.84 -7.47
C PRO A 91 9.20 22.39 -8.83
N ALA A 92 9.79 23.58 -8.82
CA ALA A 92 10.42 24.16 -10.00
C ALA A 92 11.44 23.17 -10.63
N GLY A 93 11.40 23.02 -11.95
CA GLY A 93 12.26 22.10 -12.69
C GLY A 93 11.77 20.65 -12.74
N MET A 94 10.67 20.30 -12.05
CA MET A 94 10.06 18.98 -12.16
C MET A 94 8.78 19.05 -13.02
N ASN A 95 8.61 18.07 -13.91
CA ASN A 95 7.39 17.93 -14.71
C ASN A 95 6.65 16.62 -14.37
N ALA A 96 5.38 16.53 -14.73
CA ALA A 96 4.54 15.36 -14.42
C ALA A 96 5.04 14.06 -15.06
N LYS A 97 5.81 14.13 -16.17
CA LYS A 97 6.40 12.96 -16.84
C LYS A 97 7.56 12.35 -16.04
N MET A 98 8.15 13.11 -15.10
CA MET A 98 9.17 12.61 -14.19
C MET A 98 8.59 11.81 -13.03
N LEU A 99 7.28 11.94 -12.76
CA LEU A 99 6.60 11.07 -11.82
C LEU A 99 6.28 9.72 -12.49
N GLY A 100 6.32 8.68 -11.67
CA GLY A 100 5.87 7.36 -12.04
C GLY A 100 4.35 7.25 -12.16
N GLY A 101 3.87 6.01 -12.29
CA GLY A 101 2.44 5.74 -12.35
C GLY A 101 1.70 6.13 -11.07
N VAL A 102 0.36 6.15 -11.15
CA VAL A 102 -0.51 6.51 -10.04
C VAL A 102 -0.86 5.27 -9.23
N PHE A 103 -0.57 5.30 -7.93
CA PHE A 103 -1.01 4.30 -6.95
C PHE A 103 -2.38 4.67 -6.40
N LYS A 104 -3.31 3.72 -6.30
CA LYS A 104 -4.49 3.87 -5.45
C LYS A 104 -4.10 3.59 -4.00
N ILE A 105 -4.57 4.42 -3.07
CA ILE A 105 -4.32 4.28 -1.64
C ILE A 105 -5.62 4.34 -0.84
N ASN A 106 -5.71 3.50 0.20
CA ASN A 106 -6.78 3.60 1.19
C ASN A 106 -6.19 4.19 2.47
N TRP A 107 -6.62 5.39 2.83
CA TRP A 107 -6.23 6.01 4.10
C TRP A 107 -6.69 5.15 5.27
N LEU A 108 -5.82 5.04 6.28
CA LEU A 108 -6.09 4.35 7.54
C LEU A 108 -6.17 5.35 8.71
N CYS A 109 -5.45 6.46 8.59
CA CYS A 109 -5.60 7.64 9.44
C CYS A 109 -5.17 8.88 8.64
N ARG A 110 -6.02 9.90 8.59
CA ARG A 110 -5.76 11.20 7.95
C ARG A 110 -5.40 12.28 8.97
N ARG A 111 -5.39 11.94 10.26
CA ARG A 111 -5.00 12.85 11.34
C ARG A 111 -3.48 12.96 11.45
N GLU A 112 -3.03 14.04 12.05
CA GLU A 112 -1.62 14.33 12.20
C GLU A 112 -1.04 13.72 13.49
N LEU A 113 0.26 13.39 13.45
CA LEU A 113 1.03 12.93 14.60
C LEU A 113 2.30 13.79 14.74
N PRO A 114 2.41 14.64 15.78
CA PRO A 114 3.61 15.44 16.04
C PRO A 114 4.85 14.57 16.29
N PHE A 115 6.01 14.99 15.77
CA PHE A 115 7.26 14.24 15.93
C PHE A 115 7.71 14.07 17.38
N ILE A 116 7.32 14.98 18.27
CA ILE A 116 7.63 14.86 19.70
C ILE A 116 7.05 13.56 20.29
N LYS A 117 5.89 13.11 19.80
CA LYS A 117 5.25 11.86 20.26
C LYS A 117 5.96 10.60 19.76
N THR A 118 6.87 10.73 18.81
CA THR A 118 7.61 9.60 18.21
C THR A 118 9.10 9.64 18.53
N ALA A 119 9.52 10.47 19.50
CA ALA A 119 10.94 10.66 19.84
C ALA A 119 11.62 9.38 20.33
N HIS A 120 10.85 8.48 20.95
CA HIS A 120 11.32 7.18 21.45
C HIS A 120 11.47 6.11 20.35
N LEU A 121 11.03 6.38 19.12
CA LEU A 121 11.10 5.41 18.02
C LEU A 121 12.33 5.68 17.15
N SER A 122 13.19 4.68 17.04
CA SER A 122 14.33 4.62 16.12
C SER A 122 14.10 3.54 15.07
N ASN A 123 14.60 3.75 13.85
CA ASN A 123 14.49 2.77 12.75
C ASN A 123 15.83 2.03 12.56
N PRO A 124 15.95 0.75 12.93
CA PRO A 124 17.17 -0.02 12.71
C PRO A 124 17.60 -0.09 11.24
N TRP A 125 16.65 -0.01 10.30
CA TRP A 125 16.92 -0.03 8.86
C TRP A 125 17.38 1.33 8.30
N ASN A 126 17.61 2.30 9.19
CA ASN A 126 18.20 3.59 8.86
C ASN A 126 19.20 4.01 9.96
N GLU A 127 20.14 3.11 10.29
CA GLU A 127 21.22 3.36 11.26
C GLU A 127 20.70 3.75 12.66
N PHE A 128 19.55 3.21 13.07
CA PHE A 128 18.88 3.55 14.33
C PHE A 128 18.57 5.05 14.51
N LYS A 129 18.53 5.81 13.41
CA LYS A 129 18.09 7.21 13.44
C LYS A 129 16.63 7.28 13.88
N PRO A 130 16.20 8.39 14.51
CA PRO A 130 14.79 8.59 14.87
C PRO A 130 13.88 8.35 13.66
N VAL A 131 12.73 7.72 13.84
CA VAL A 131 11.86 7.26 12.72
C VAL A 131 11.39 8.38 11.79
N LYS A 132 11.37 9.63 12.28
CA LYS A 132 11.09 10.84 11.49
C LYS A 132 12.19 11.19 10.46
N ILE A 133 13.39 10.68 10.66
CA ILE A 133 14.56 10.93 9.82
C ILE A 133 14.63 9.84 8.75
N GLY A 134 14.53 10.26 7.49
CA GLY A 134 14.62 9.37 6.33
C GLY A 134 14.36 10.13 5.04
N ARG A 135 14.90 9.60 3.93
CA ARG A 135 14.59 10.12 2.59
C ARG A 135 13.21 9.65 2.15
N ASP A 136 12.69 10.25 1.07
CA ASP A 136 11.48 9.76 0.44
C ASP A 136 11.66 8.30 -0.02
N GLY A 137 10.75 7.41 0.38
CA GLY A 137 10.83 5.98 0.11
C GLY A 137 11.72 5.19 1.07
N GLN A 138 12.17 5.77 2.19
CA GLN A 138 12.89 5.04 3.24
C GLN A 138 11.99 3.93 3.83
N GLU A 139 12.49 2.71 3.84
CA GLU A 139 11.78 1.59 4.47
C GLU A 139 11.93 1.63 5.99
N ILE A 140 10.85 1.31 6.71
CA ILE A 140 10.79 1.28 8.17
C ILE A 140 10.63 -0.18 8.61
N GLN A 141 11.44 -0.60 9.59
CA GLN A 141 11.33 -1.95 10.15
C GLN A 141 9.88 -2.23 10.62
N PRO A 142 9.30 -3.41 10.32
CA PRO A 142 7.89 -3.70 10.59
C PRO A 142 7.43 -3.44 12.02
N ALA A 143 8.22 -3.82 13.03
CA ALA A 143 7.88 -3.59 14.43
C ALA A 143 7.77 -2.09 14.74
N VAL A 144 8.74 -1.29 14.29
CA VAL A 144 8.78 0.17 14.46
C VAL A 144 7.65 0.84 13.69
N GLY A 145 7.39 0.40 12.46
CA GLY A 145 6.30 0.92 11.63
C GLY A 145 4.92 0.68 12.23
N ALA A 146 4.70 -0.51 12.82
CA ALA A 146 3.47 -0.83 13.53
C ALA A 146 3.29 0.00 14.80
N GLN A 147 4.35 0.19 15.60
CA GLN A 147 4.33 1.07 16.77
C GLN A 147 4.04 2.52 16.37
N LEU A 148 4.69 3.03 15.33
CA LEU A 148 4.44 4.37 14.81
C LEU A 148 2.98 4.56 14.41
N CYS A 149 2.39 3.60 13.67
CA CYS A 149 0.98 3.68 13.27
C CYS A 149 0.02 3.61 14.47
N ALA A 150 0.39 2.92 15.55
CA ALA A 150 -0.41 2.83 16.77
C ALA A 150 -0.42 4.13 17.60
N LEU A 151 0.55 5.02 17.39
CA LEU A 151 0.62 6.33 18.07
C LEU A 151 -0.31 7.38 17.44
N PHE A 152 -0.81 7.15 16.22
CA PHE A 152 -1.77 8.06 15.61
C PHE A 152 -3.09 8.05 16.38
N PRO A 153 -3.75 9.22 16.50
CA PRO A 153 -5.08 9.26 17.08
C PRO A 153 -6.09 8.51 16.21
N LEU A 154 -7.15 8.01 16.83
CA LEU A 154 -8.27 7.40 16.11
C LEU A 154 -8.87 8.42 15.12
N ASP A 155 -9.15 7.93 13.92
CA ASP A 155 -9.79 8.69 12.86
C ASP A 155 -11.13 8.05 12.51
N GLU A 156 -12.21 8.62 13.05
CA GLU A 156 -13.57 8.12 12.87
C GLU A 156 -14.10 8.33 11.44
N SER A 157 -13.45 9.21 10.67
CA SER A 157 -13.81 9.44 9.26
C SER A 157 -13.36 8.31 8.32
N VAL A 158 -12.59 7.34 8.84
CA VAL A 158 -12.01 6.26 8.06
C VAL A 158 -12.60 4.91 8.46
N ASP A 159 -13.30 4.28 7.50
CA ASP A 159 -13.78 2.91 7.69
C ASP A 159 -12.68 1.87 7.45
N VAL A 160 -11.97 1.52 8.53
CA VAL A 160 -10.96 0.46 8.55
C VAL A 160 -11.55 -0.94 8.31
N HIS A 161 -12.85 -1.15 8.52
CA HIS A 161 -13.50 -2.45 8.29
C HIS A 161 -13.58 -2.75 6.79
N LEU A 162 -13.92 -1.75 5.98
CA LEU A 162 -13.94 -1.88 4.53
C LEU A 162 -12.57 -2.26 3.98
N VAL A 163 -11.50 -1.65 4.51
CA VAL A 163 -10.12 -1.97 4.10
C VAL A 163 -9.74 -3.40 4.50
N ALA A 164 -10.06 -3.83 5.72
CA ALA A 164 -9.83 -5.19 6.18
C ALA A 164 -10.61 -6.24 5.35
N ARG A 165 -11.85 -5.92 4.92
CA ARG A 165 -12.65 -6.78 4.04
C ARG A 165 -12.01 -6.97 2.67
N ARG A 166 -11.48 -5.89 2.08
CA ARG A 166 -10.77 -5.93 0.79
C ARG A 166 -9.50 -6.79 0.85
N ILE A 167 -8.74 -6.69 1.95
CA ILE A 167 -7.54 -7.54 2.16
C ILE A 167 -7.91 -9.03 2.20
N ARG A 168 -9.00 -9.39 2.90
CA ARG A 168 -9.49 -10.78 2.96
C ARG A 168 -9.90 -11.32 1.59
N HIS A 169 -10.58 -10.51 0.77
CA HIS A 169 -10.99 -10.91 -0.57
C HIS A 169 -9.79 -11.10 -1.51
N LYS A 170 -8.81 -10.17 -1.51
CA LYS A 170 -7.58 -10.31 -2.30
C LYS A 170 -6.84 -11.63 -2.01
N ARG A 171 -6.87 -12.13 -0.77
CA ARG A 171 -6.25 -13.42 -0.42
C ARG A 171 -7.04 -14.64 -0.89
N ARG A 172 -8.36 -14.52 -1.04
CA ARG A 172 -9.23 -15.61 -1.50
C ARG A 172 -9.20 -15.79 -3.02
N THR A 173 -8.83 -14.74 -3.75
CA THR A 173 -8.63 -14.78 -5.21
C THR A 173 -7.14 -14.67 -5.52
N PRO A 174 -6.38 -15.77 -5.61
CA PRO A 174 -5.06 -15.73 -6.21
C PRO A 174 -5.20 -15.22 -7.64
N SER A 175 -4.40 -14.22 -8.00
CA SER A 175 -4.19 -13.82 -9.39
C SER A 175 -3.36 -14.91 -10.08
N GLU A 176 -4.01 -16.01 -10.41
CA GLU A 176 -3.49 -17.02 -11.33
C GLU A 176 -4.52 -17.18 -12.45
N PRO A 177 -4.17 -16.91 -13.72
CA PRO A 177 -4.95 -17.44 -14.82
C PRO A 177 -4.81 -18.95 -14.75
N ARG A 178 -5.90 -19.68 -14.46
CA ARG A 178 -5.91 -21.13 -14.67
C ARG A 178 -5.42 -21.39 -16.10
N PRO A 179 -4.40 -22.24 -16.32
CA PRO A 179 -4.13 -22.71 -17.67
C PRO A 179 -5.44 -23.35 -18.15
N ARG A 180 -5.92 -22.95 -19.33
CA ARG A 180 -7.10 -23.55 -19.95
C ARG A 180 -6.83 -25.04 -20.07
N GLY A 181 -7.41 -25.81 -19.14
CA GLY A 181 -7.33 -27.26 -19.17
C GLY A 181 -7.86 -27.71 -20.52
N ARG A 182 -7.02 -28.43 -21.26
CA ARG A 182 -7.39 -29.12 -22.48
C ARG A 182 -8.62 -29.99 -22.15
N PRO A 183 -9.72 -29.94 -22.91
CA PRO A 183 -10.84 -30.83 -22.65
C PRO A 183 -10.37 -32.29 -22.79
N PRO A 184 -10.88 -33.22 -21.97
CA PRO A 184 -10.49 -34.62 -22.04
C PRO A 184 -10.90 -35.18 -23.40
N LEU A 185 -9.96 -35.83 -24.10
CA LEU A 185 -10.29 -36.66 -25.25
C LEU A 185 -11.22 -37.77 -24.76
N ARG A 186 -12.44 -37.84 -25.34
CA ARG A 186 -13.27 -39.03 -25.23
C ARG A 186 -12.54 -40.17 -25.95
N GLU A 187 -12.22 -41.23 -25.24
CA GLU A 187 -11.82 -42.49 -25.87
C GLU A 187 -13.02 -43.05 -26.67
N PRO A 188 -12.84 -43.44 -27.94
CA PRO A 188 -13.86 -44.19 -28.67
C PRO A 188 -14.07 -45.56 -28.01
N GLY A 189 -15.32 -45.85 -27.68
CA GLY A 189 -15.74 -47.08 -27.03
C GLY A 189 -15.34 -48.34 -27.81
N ARG A 190 -14.97 -49.37 -27.05
CA ARG A 190 -14.81 -50.75 -27.54
C ARG A 190 -16.10 -51.21 -28.22
N ILE A 191 -16.03 -51.49 -29.52
CA ILE A 191 -17.02 -52.30 -30.21
C ILE A 191 -16.79 -53.76 -29.81
N LEU A 192 -17.79 -54.34 -29.14
CA LEU A 192 -17.98 -55.78 -29.00
C LEU A 192 -18.31 -56.34 -30.39
N VAL A 193 -17.42 -57.15 -30.95
CA VAL A 193 -17.73 -57.95 -32.15
C VAL A 193 -18.34 -59.25 -31.64
N LEU A 194 -19.65 -59.39 -31.81
CA LEU A 194 -20.35 -60.66 -31.70
C LEU A 194 -19.86 -61.57 -32.84
N ARG A 195 -19.47 -62.79 -32.47
CA ARG A 195 -19.38 -63.95 -33.36
C ARG A 195 -20.72 -64.12 -34.07
N GLU A 196 -20.71 -64.64 -35.30
CA GLU A 196 -21.58 -65.73 -35.78
C GLU A 196 -20.99 -66.33 -37.08
N PHE A 197 -21.02 -67.68 -37.10
CA PHE A 197 -20.87 -68.71 -38.14
C PHE A 197 -19.94 -68.52 -39.36
#